data_AF-A0A9X9Q450-F1
#
_entry.id   AF-A0A9X9Q450-F1
#
_cell.length_a   1.000
_cell.length_b   1.000
_cell.length_c   1.000
_cell.angle_alpha   90.00
_cell.angle_beta   90.00
_cell.angle_gamma   90.00
#
_symmetry.space_group_name_H-M   'P 1'
#
loop_
_entity.id
_entity.type
_entity.pdbx_description
1 polymer ?
#
loop_
_entity_poly.entity_id
_entity_poly.type
_entity_poly.pdbx_seq_one_letter_code
_entity_poly.pdbx_strand_id
1 'polypeptide(L)'
;MELKKDSNAVSIDMLLIVHSEKRRAAQGTHSDWQTDPGALPQRRGGLQGVGNGIRRWQRFEGNDVHGSLAEKQHPQQTQVIASYDNQGTQLTVEVHPRDAMPQLLKKFSLAKRLQSDKNGNTRPRQPGTKDAHAYPWDRSSLKSMPLDLRQFEKLDTYASQVTVKSGLDELVSDLLQEAHSDLERVRVIWIWICHHIEYDVEAAQEKDRQAFKPTDILRTQKTNCDGYAGLFEKMCRIAGVQCVTVPGYSKGFGYQTGQSFSGEFDHAWNSVYLEGRWHLVDSTWGSGLVDSSTSKFTFLYNEFYFLTHPALFIEDHFPDNKNWQLLKPPQSLRQFESNMYHKSEFYNKGMLSAHPETSVLRTG
;
A
#
# COMPACT_ATOMS: atom_id res chain seq x y z
N MET A 1 -21.76 -45.15 -25.48
CA MET A 1 -20.35 -45.18 -25.95
C MET A 1 -19.51 -44.90 -24.71
N GLU A 2 -19.03 -45.94 -24.04
CA GLU A 2 -18.24 -45.81 -22.81
C GLU A 2 -16.83 -45.37 -23.19
N LEU A 3 -16.41 -44.20 -22.69
CA LEU A 3 -15.05 -43.71 -22.84
C LEU A 3 -14.13 -44.54 -21.95
N LYS A 4 -13.19 -45.27 -22.56
CA LYS A 4 -12.11 -45.97 -21.85
C LYS A 4 -11.32 -44.97 -21.02
N LYS A 5 -11.25 -45.22 -19.71
CA LYS A 5 -10.41 -44.46 -18.77
C LYS A 5 -8.95 -44.76 -19.11
N ASP A 6 -8.23 -43.74 -19.55
CA ASP A 6 -6.81 -43.81 -19.87
C ASP A 6 -6.01 -44.04 -18.57
N SER A 7 -5.17 -45.08 -18.53
CA SER A 7 -4.42 -45.48 -17.33
C SER A 7 -3.31 -44.49 -16.95
N ASN A 8 -3.07 -43.46 -17.79
CA ASN A 8 -2.13 -42.37 -17.55
C ASN A 8 -2.81 -41.02 -17.25
N ALA A 9 -4.12 -40.98 -17.02
CA ALA A 9 -4.82 -39.75 -16.66
C ALA A 9 -4.51 -39.36 -15.19
N VAL A 10 -3.74 -38.28 -15.00
CA VAL A 10 -3.54 -37.65 -13.69
C VAL A 10 -4.73 -36.74 -13.38
N SER A 11 -5.52 -37.10 -12.38
CA SER A 11 -6.56 -36.24 -11.82
C SER A 11 -5.91 -35.23 -10.88
N ILE A 12 -6.14 -33.94 -11.12
CA ILE A 12 -5.79 -32.87 -10.17
C ILE A 12 -7.10 -32.40 -9.54
N ASP A 13 -7.33 -32.81 -8.29
CA ASP A 13 -8.48 -32.35 -7.52
C ASP A 13 -8.16 -30.97 -6.92
N MET A 14 -8.66 -29.90 -7.55
CA MET A 14 -8.58 -28.55 -7.00
C MET A 14 -9.80 -28.27 -6.11
N LEU A 15 -9.55 -28.06 -4.82
CA LEU A 15 -10.59 -27.62 -3.88
C LEU A 15 -10.74 -26.09 -3.96
N LEU A 16 -11.78 -25.63 -4.65
CA LEU A 16 -12.18 -24.22 -4.68
C LEU A 16 -13.05 -23.92 -3.44
N ILE A 17 -12.50 -23.19 -2.47
CA ILE A 17 -13.28 -22.70 -1.32
C ILE A 17 -13.80 -21.30 -1.66
N VAL A 18 -15.09 -21.21 -2.00
CA VAL A 18 -15.79 -19.94 -2.23
C VAL A 18 -16.50 -19.53 -0.95
N HIS A 19 -16.06 -18.45 -0.30
CA HIS A 19 -16.81 -17.85 0.80
C HIS A 19 -17.88 -16.90 0.23
N SER A 20 -19.15 -17.17 0.52
CA SER A 20 -20.24 -16.24 0.20
C SER A 20 -20.39 -15.21 1.33
N GLU A 21 -20.22 -13.93 1.01
CA GLU A 21 -20.63 -12.86 1.92
C GLU A 21 -22.16 -12.75 1.89
N LYS A 22 -22.83 -13.25 2.92
CA LYS A 22 -24.24 -12.93 3.17
C LYS A 22 -24.33 -11.47 3.62
N ARG A 23 -24.69 -10.56 2.70
CA ARG A 23 -25.18 -9.22 3.07
C ARG A 23 -26.40 -9.39 3.96
N ARG A 24 -26.30 -8.96 5.22
CA ARG A 24 -27.48 -8.79 6.09
C ARG A 24 -28.30 -7.62 5.55
N ALA A 25 -29.45 -7.94 4.94
CA ALA A 25 -30.48 -6.96 4.66
C ALA A 25 -31.00 -6.41 6.00
N ALA A 26 -30.92 -5.09 6.17
CA ALA A 26 -31.55 -4.39 7.27
C ALA A 26 -33.07 -4.52 7.12
N GLN A 27 -33.72 -5.30 8.00
CA GLN A 27 -35.17 -5.25 8.17
C GLN A 27 -35.49 -4.04 9.06
N GLY A 28 -35.85 -2.93 8.41
CA GLY A 28 -36.53 -1.82 9.03
C GLY A 28 -38.00 -2.16 9.25
N THR A 29 -38.43 -2.16 10.49
CA THR A 29 -39.83 -2.13 10.92
C THR A 29 -40.43 -0.75 10.66
N HIS A 30 -41.49 -0.64 9.85
CA HIS A 30 -42.78 -0.07 10.27
C HIS A 30 -43.81 0.10 9.13
N SER A 31 -44.96 -0.58 9.34
CA SER A 31 -46.37 -0.19 9.10
C SER A 31 -46.80 0.61 7.86
N ASP A 32 -47.70 -0.05 7.11
CA ASP A 32 -48.68 0.48 6.16
C ASP A 32 -49.39 1.77 6.61
N TRP A 33 -49.58 2.71 5.67
CA TRP A 33 -50.85 3.40 5.40
C TRP A 33 -50.91 3.87 3.93
N GLN A 34 -52.11 3.78 3.38
CA GLN A 34 -52.49 3.86 1.96
C GLN A 34 -52.90 5.28 1.51
N THR A 35 -52.88 5.49 0.17
CA THR A 35 -53.65 6.44 -0.68
C THR A 35 -53.29 7.95 -0.73
N ASP A 36 -52.51 8.35 -1.76
CA ASP A 36 -52.82 9.17 -2.98
C ASP A 36 -53.85 10.36 -2.94
N PRO A 37 -53.88 11.28 -3.94
CA PRO A 37 -52.94 12.39 -4.24
C PRO A 37 -53.64 13.78 -4.30
N GLY A 38 -52.88 14.90 -4.29
CA GLY A 38 -53.47 16.21 -4.63
C GLY A 38 -52.60 17.46 -4.44
N ALA A 39 -52.35 18.15 -5.56
CA ALA A 39 -52.23 19.61 -5.74
C ALA A 39 -51.01 20.39 -5.17
N LEU A 40 -50.21 20.93 -6.12
CA LEU A 40 -49.52 22.23 -6.06
C LEU A 40 -50.55 23.40 -5.93
N PRO A 41 -50.20 24.69 -5.67
CA PRO A 41 -48.91 25.35 -5.89
C PRO A 41 -48.49 26.52 -4.95
N GLN A 42 -47.28 27.04 -5.21
CA GLN A 42 -46.85 28.46 -5.20
C GLN A 42 -46.42 29.24 -3.92
N ARG A 43 -45.18 29.75 -4.05
CA ARG A 43 -44.72 31.16 -3.92
C ARG A 43 -44.19 31.73 -2.58
N ARG A 44 -42.91 32.15 -2.70
CA ARG A 44 -42.34 33.53 -2.52
C ARG A 44 -41.57 33.87 -1.23
N GLY A 45 -40.39 34.46 -1.49
CA GLY A 45 -39.69 35.48 -0.69
C GLY A 45 -38.57 34.88 0.19
N GLY A 46 -37.30 35.26 0.12
CA GLY A 46 -36.63 36.41 -0.52
C GLY A 46 -35.75 37.14 0.51
N LEU A 47 -34.45 37.30 0.18
CA LEU A 47 -33.49 38.33 0.64
C LEU A 47 -32.97 38.24 2.09
N GLN A 48 -31.66 38.07 2.38
CA GLN A 48 -30.44 38.89 2.17
C GLN A 48 -30.00 39.67 3.44
N GLY A 49 -28.68 39.71 3.69
CA GLY A 49 -27.98 40.63 4.62
C GLY A 49 -27.28 39.90 5.78
N VAL A 50 -25.99 39.55 5.71
CA VAL A 50 -24.76 40.38 5.87
C VAL A 50 -24.67 41.07 7.23
N GLY A 51 -23.62 40.77 8.00
CA GLY A 51 -23.24 41.55 9.18
C GLY A 51 -22.06 40.96 9.98
N ASN A 52 -20.85 41.38 9.63
CA ASN A 52 -19.61 41.19 10.40
C ASN A 52 -19.69 41.85 11.80
N GLY A 53 -19.03 41.26 12.80
CA GLY A 53 -18.85 41.88 14.11
C GLY A 53 -17.73 41.23 14.94
N ILE A 54 -16.50 41.71 14.76
CA ILE A 54 -15.36 41.46 15.66
C ILE A 54 -15.57 42.29 16.95
N ARG A 55 -15.44 41.66 18.13
CA ARG A 55 -15.02 42.34 19.36
C ARG A 55 -14.10 41.46 20.20
N ARG A 56 -12.98 42.06 20.61
CA ARG A 56 -11.93 41.57 21.50
C ARG A 56 -12.10 42.23 22.88
N TRP A 57 -11.32 41.74 23.86
CA TRP A 57 -11.08 42.24 25.23
C TRP A 57 -12.10 41.69 26.25
N GLN A 58 -11.77 41.26 27.47
CA GLN A 58 -10.56 41.39 28.28
C GLN A 58 -10.60 40.38 29.45
N ARG A 59 -9.43 40.12 30.03
CA ARG A 59 -9.12 39.27 31.18
C ARG A 59 -9.39 40.03 32.50
N PHE A 60 -9.88 39.35 33.53
CA PHE A 60 -9.77 39.75 34.94
C PHE A 60 -9.43 38.55 35.81
N GLU A 61 -8.52 38.78 36.77
CA GLU A 61 -7.96 37.84 37.74
C GLU A 61 -8.56 38.06 39.14
N GLY A 62 -8.50 37.00 39.95
CA GLY A 62 -8.52 37.00 41.44
C GLY A 62 -9.90 36.89 42.09
N ASN A 63 -10.09 36.26 43.25
CA ASN A 63 -9.25 35.40 44.11
C ASN A 63 -10.18 34.80 45.21
N ASP A 64 -9.67 33.81 45.97
CA ASP A 64 -10.10 33.35 47.31
C ASP A 64 -11.31 32.37 47.38
N VAL A 65 -11.12 31.06 47.60
CA VAL A 65 -10.66 30.30 48.79
C VAL A 65 -11.68 30.29 49.94
N HIS A 66 -12.49 29.23 49.99
CA HIS A 66 -12.93 28.60 51.23
C HIS A 66 -12.89 27.09 51.09
N GLY A 67 -12.15 26.44 52.00
CA GLY A 67 -11.97 25.01 52.05
C GLY A 67 -13.10 24.29 52.77
N SER A 68 -13.33 23.05 52.38
CA SER A 68 -13.86 22.02 53.28
C SER A 68 -13.20 20.68 52.93
N LEU A 69 -12.82 19.98 53.99
CA LEU A 69 -12.08 18.73 54.00
C LEU A 69 -12.90 17.54 53.49
N ALA A 70 -12.18 16.67 52.76
CA ALA A 70 -12.21 15.21 52.82
C ALA A 70 -13.55 14.47 52.67
N GLU A 71 -13.73 13.88 51.49
CA GLU A 71 -14.22 12.50 51.38
C GLU A 71 -13.41 11.77 50.31
N LYS A 72 -12.62 10.78 50.75
CA LYS A 72 -11.94 9.82 49.87
C LYS A 72 -12.98 8.89 49.28
N GLN A 73 -13.38 9.11 48.03
CA GLN A 73 -14.13 8.11 47.28
C GLN A 73 -13.16 7.14 46.61
N HIS A 74 -13.30 5.87 46.97
CA HIS A 74 -12.67 4.73 46.32
C HIS A 74 -12.94 4.75 44.81
N PRO A 75 -11.95 4.44 43.94
CA PRO A 75 -12.24 4.24 42.52
C PRO A 75 -13.16 3.03 42.38
N GLN A 76 -14.32 3.23 41.75
CA GLN A 76 -15.22 2.16 41.36
C GLN A 76 -14.44 1.14 40.53
N GLN A 77 -14.46 -0.09 41.03
CA GLN A 77 -13.78 -1.23 40.48
C GLN A 77 -14.37 -1.55 39.09
N THR A 78 -13.52 -1.49 38.06
CA THR A 78 -13.85 -1.87 36.69
C THR A 78 -14.40 -3.29 36.67
N GLN A 79 -15.65 -3.48 36.26
CA GLN A 79 -16.20 -4.82 36.05
C GLN A 79 -15.59 -5.40 34.77
N VAL A 80 -14.65 -6.33 34.95
CA VAL A 80 -14.12 -7.20 33.88
C VAL A 80 -15.07 -8.39 33.78
N ILE A 81 -15.85 -8.46 32.70
CA ILE A 81 -16.59 -9.68 32.36
C ILE A 81 -15.66 -10.58 31.56
N ALA A 82 -15.14 -11.64 32.19
CA ALA A 82 -14.43 -12.70 31.49
C ALA A 82 -15.40 -13.87 31.26
N SER A 83 -15.65 -14.22 30.00
CA SER A 83 -16.28 -15.50 29.62
C SER A 83 -15.24 -16.37 28.90
N TYR A 84 -15.19 -17.65 29.26
CA TYR A 84 -14.23 -18.62 28.74
C TYR A 84 -14.83 -19.45 27.61
N ASP A 85 -14.06 -19.67 26.55
CA ASP A 85 -14.11 -20.88 25.74
C ASP A 85 -12.70 -21.49 25.62
N ASN A 86 -12.61 -22.79 25.30
CA ASN A 86 -11.38 -23.57 25.32
C ASN A 86 -10.53 -23.48 24.03
N GLN A 87 -10.59 -22.38 23.27
CA GLN A 87 -9.73 -22.16 22.10
C GLN A 87 -9.00 -20.82 22.27
N GLY A 88 -7.77 -20.89 22.80
CA GLY A 88 -7.01 -19.71 23.20
C GLY A 88 -6.78 -18.69 22.08
N THR A 89 -7.32 -17.48 22.26
CA THR A 89 -6.78 -16.21 21.76
C THR A 89 -7.22 -15.12 22.72
N GLN A 90 -6.28 -14.43 23.37
CA GLN A 90 -6.58 -13.38 24.34
C GLN A 90 -6.76 -12.04 23.61
N LEU A 91 -7.94 -11.44 23.69
CA LEU A 91 -8.21 -10.07 23.26
C LEU A 91 -8.58 -9.24 24.50
N THR A 92 -7.79 -8.22 24.81
CA THR A 92 -8.12 -7.24 25.84
C THR A 92 -8.79 -6.06 25.17
N VAL A 93 -10.06 -5.81 25.50
CA VAL A 93 -10.80 -4.63 25.03
C VAL A 93 -10.98 -3.68 26.21
N GLU A 94 -10.39 -2.49 26.12
CA GLU A 94 -10.66 -1.39 27.05
C GLU A 94 -11.79 -0.51 26.48
N VAL A 95 -12.84 -0.30 27.28
CA VAL A 95 -13.95 0.59 26.93
C VAL A 95 -13.80 1.88 27.71
N HIS A 96 -13.65 3.00 27.00
CA HIS A 96 -13.63 4.33 27.59
C HIS A 96 -15.00 5.03 27.43
N PRO A 97 -15.42 5.86 28.41
CA PRO A 97 -16.56 6.76 28.24
C PRO A 97 -16.31 7.75 27.08
N ARG A 98 -17.38 8.15 26.38
CA ARG A 98 -17.37 8.92 25.12
C ARG A 98 -16.56 10.22 25.11
N ASP A 99 -16.19 10.75 26.28
CA ASP A 99 -15.51 12.05 26.43
C ASP A 99 -14.06 11.94 26.94
N ALA A 100 -13.49 10.73 27.05
CA ALA A 100 -12.09 10.56 27.45
C ALA A 100 -11.17 10.47 26.22
N MET A 101 -10.49 11.57 25.88
CA MET A 101 -9.42 11.57 24.87
C MET A 101 -8.20 10.75 25.33
N PRO A 102 -7.67 9.80 24.51
CA PRO A 102 -6.41 9.12 24.81
C PRO A 102 -5.22 10.09 24.70
N GLN A 103 -4.44 10.22 25.77
CA GLN A 103 -3.22 11.04 25.88
C GLN A 103 -2.00 10.42 25.16
N LEU A 104 -2.16 9.88 23.95
CA LEU A 104 -1.07 9.16 23.25
C LEU A 104 -0.66 9.72 21.87
N LEU A 105 -0.89 11.01 21.57
CA LEU A 105 -0.46 11.60 20.30
C LEU A 105 0.11 13.03 20.40
N LYS A 106 0.88 13.31 21.46
CA LYS A 106 1.76 14.48 21.49
C LYS A 106 3.12 14.11 22.05
N LYS A 107 3.97 13.51 21.19
CA LYS A 107 5.46 13.58 21.21
C LYS A 107 6.04 12.48 20.30
N PHE A 108 6.09 12.74 19.00
CA PHE A 108 7.20 12.26 18.19
C PHE A 108 7.80 13.46 17.47
N SER A 109 8.80 14.03 18.13
CA SER A 109 9.64 15.10 17.61
C SER A 109 10.29 14.67 16.28
N LEU A 110 10.37 15.60 15.35
CA LEU A 110 11.12 15.57 14.08
C LEU A 110 12.61 15.15 14.16
N ALA A 111 13.14 14.83 15.34
CA ALA A 111 14.57 14.71 15.58
C ALA A 111 15.03 13.24 15.75
N LYS A 112 14.95 12.41 14.70
CA LYS A 112 15.89 11.26 14.55
C LYS A 112 15.91 10.52 13.20
N ARG A 113 15.26 11.01 12.15
CA ARG A 113 14.98 10.15 10.98
C ARG A 113 16.12 9.97 9.97
N LEU A 114 17.20 10.76 9.98
CA LEU A 114 18.26 10.61 8.98
C LEU A 114 19.62 10.47 9.67
N GLN A 115 20.37 9.41 9.33
CA GLN A 115 21.80 9.36 9.67
C GLN A 115 22.50 10.34 8.74
N SER A 116 22.91 11.47 9.29
CA SER A 116 23.70 12.47 8.58
C SER A 116 25.15 11.99 8.56
N ASP A 117 25.74 11.85 7.37
CA ASP A 117 27.18 11.70 7.28
C ASP A 117 27.89 13.01 7.66
N LYS A 118 29.22 12.97 7.82
CA LYS A 118 30.01 14.15 8.23
C LYS A 118 29.90 15.35 7.27
N ASN A 119 29.25 15.18 6.11
CA ASN A 119 29.07 16.20 5.08
C ASN A 119 27.60 16.67 4.95
N GLY A 120 26.71 16.29 5.88
CA GLY A 120 25.31 16.73 5.84
C GLY A 120 24.43 15.94 4.86
N ASN A 121 24.97 14.93 4.17
CA ASN A 121 24.19 14.07 3.29
C ASN A 121 23.44 13.03 4.11
N THR A 122 22.12 13.01 3.95
CA THR A 122 21.23 12.07 4.60
C THR A 122 21.06 10.84 3.72
N ARG A 123 21.77 9.75 4.04
CA ARG A 123 21.59 8.47 3.32
C ARG A 123 20.46 7.66 3.98
N PRO A 124 19.55 7.05 3.18
CA PRO A 124 18.57 6.12 3.72
C PRO A 124 19.26 4.97 4.47
N ARG A 125 18.67 4.55 5.59
CA ARG A 125 19.22 3.46 6.41
C ARG A 125 19.01 2.12 5.72
N GLN A 126 20.08 1.36 5.49
CA GLN A 126 19.94 -0.02 4.99
C GLN A 126 19.16 -0.90 5.98
N PRO A 127 18.34 -1.86 5.50
CA PRO A 127 17.61 -2.79 6.36
C PRO A 127 18.61 -3.62 7.17
N GLY A 128 18.39 -3.63 8.48
CA GLY A 128 19.20 -4.38 9.44
C GLY A 128 18.45 -5.62 9.94
N THR A 129 19.07 -6.34 10.87
CA THR A 129 18.50 -7.55 11.48
C THR A 129 17.12 -7.34 12.13
N LYS A 130 16.81 -6.10 12.55
CA LYS A 130 15.50 -5.73 13.13
C LYS A 130 14.39 -5.59 12.08
N ASP A 131 14.73 -5.30 10.83
CA ASP A 131 13.75 -5.14 9.74
C ASP A 131 13.37 -6.48 9.11
N ALA A 132 14.24 -7.48 9.22
CA ALA A 132 14.02 -8.82 8.67
C ALA A 132 12.89 -9.62 9.37
N HIS A 133 12.24 -9.10 10.41
CA HIS A 133 11.29 -9.85 11.25
C HIS A 133 9.84 -9.35 11.12
N ALA A 134 9.59 -8.42 10.19
CA ALA A 134 8.45 -7.52 10.33
C ALA A 134 7.17 -7.90 9.57
N TYR A 135 7.15 -9.05 8.88
CA TYR A 135 6.06 -9.46 7.99
C TYR A 135 5.66 -10.93 8.17
N PRO A 136 4.96 -11.28 9.27
CA PRO A 136 4.38 -12.61 9.40
C PRO A 136 3.37 -12.86 8.27
N TRP A 137 3.59 -13.92 7.50
CA TRP A 137 2.69 -14.29 6.41
C TRP A 137 1.56 -15.18 6.91
N ASP A 138 0.47 -14.57 7.35
CA ASP A 138 -0.76 -15.26 7.76
C ASP A 138 -1.77 -15.44 6.62
N ARG A 139 -1.42 -14.97 5.42
CA ARG A 139 -2.25 -15.01 4.20
C ARG A 139 -3.56 -14.21 4.31
N SER A 140 -3.69 -13.33 5.30
CA SER A 140 -4.91 -12.55 5.53
C SER A 140 -4.96 -11.26 4.68
N SER A 141 -3.80 -10.77 4.23
CA SER A 141 -3.67 -9.53 3.48
C SER A 141 -2.58 -9.63 2.41
N LEU A 142 -2.84 -9.18 1.18
CA LEU A 142 -1.80 -9.09 0.14
C LEU A 142 -0.80 -7.94 0.40
N LYS A 143 -1.05 -7.13 1.43
CA LYS A 143 -0.32 -5.90 1.75
C LYS A 143 0.50 -6.06 3.00
N SER A 144 1.67 -5.45 2.99
CA SER A 144 2.62 -5.39 4.10
C SER A 144 2.12 -4.55 5.29
N MET A 145 1.09 -3.72 5.09
CA MET A 145 0.38 -3.01 6.15
C MET A 145 -1.12 -2.94 5.83
N PRO A 146 -1.99 -2.72 6.84
CA PRO A 146 -3.42 -2.52 6.60
C PRO A 146 -3.66 -1.30 5.72
N LEU A 147 -4.46 -1.46 4.66
CA LEU A 147 -4.87 -0.38 3.76
C LEU A 147 -6.39 -0.46 3.52
N ASP A 148 -7.07 0.69 3.60
CA ASP A 148 -8.44 0.83 3.12
C ASP A 148 -8.42 1.70 1.87
N LEU A 149 -8.46 1.08 0.69
CA LEU A 149 -8.30 1.77 -0.59
C LEU A 149 -9.37 2.84 -0.83
N ARG A 150 -10.55 2.72 -0.20
CA ARG A 150 -11.62 3.72 -0.30
C ARG A 150 -11.19 5.08 0.26
N GLN A 151 -10.23 5.11 1.18
CA GLN A 151 -9.70 6.35 1.74
C GLN A 151 -8.82 7.09 0.73
N PHE A 152 -8.27 6.40 -0.27
CA PHE A 152 -7.41 7.00 -1.28
C PHE A 152 -8.16 7.46 -2.54
N GLU A 153 -9.44 7.12 -2.73
CA GLU A 153 -10.18 7.42 -3.99
C GLU A 153 -10.05 8.89 -4.46
N LYS A 154 -10.20 9.83 -3.52
CA LYS A 154 -10.07 11.27 -3.82
C LYS A 154 -8.63 11.65 -4.17
N LEU A 155 -7.67 11.13 -3.42
CA LEU A 155 -6.25 11.39 -3.60
C LEU A 155 -5.74 10.80 -4.93
N ASP A 156 -6.18 9.59 -5.26
CA ASP A 156 -5.83 8.90 -6.49
C ASP A 156 -6.42 9.64 -7.71
N THR A 157 -7.69 10.06 -7.61
CA THR A 157 -8.33 10.89 -8.65
C THR A 157 -7.56 12.19 -8.85
N TYR A 158 -7.21 12.88 -7.76
CA TYR A 158 -6.41 14.10 -7.80
C TYR A 158 -5.05 13.85 -8.48
N ALA A 159 -4.30 12.86 -8.02
CA ALA A 159 -2.99 12.49 -8.57
C ALA A 159 -3.06 12.23 -10.07
N SER A 160 -4.07 11.48 -10.55
CA SER A 160 -4.22 11.17 -11.97
C SER A 160 -4.50 12.39 -12.87
N GLN A 161 -4.85 13.54 -12.30
CA GLN A 161 -5.18 14.77 -13.04
C GLN A 161 -4.09 15.85 -12.94
N VAL A 162 -3.11 15.69 -12.05
CA VAL A 162 -2.04 16.68 -11.87
C VAL A 162 -1.12 16.67 -13.10
N THR A 163 -0.98 17.82 -13.75
CA THR A 163 -0.10 18.00 -14.92
C THR A 163 1.23 18.64 -14.53
N VAL A 164 2.29 18.31 -15.26
CA VAL A 164 3.63 18.87 -15.05
C VAL A 164 3.68 20.31 -15.58
N LYS A 165 4.01 21.28 -14.72
CA LYS A 165 4.09 22.71 -15.10
C LYS A 165 5.51 23.17 -15.43
N SER A 166 6.49 22.85 -14.57
CA SER A 166 7.86 23.35 -14.71
C SER A 166 8.91 22.24 -14.55
N GLY A 167 8.87 21.51 -13.45
CA GLY A 167 9.90 20.53 -13.08
C GLY A 167 9.49 19.67 -11.89
N LEU A 168 10.38 18.76 -11.52
CA LEU A 168 10.08 17.70 -10.57
C LEU A 168 9.70 18.23 -9.17
N ASP A 169 10.40 19.24 -8.67
CA ASP A 169 10.13 19.80 -7.34
C ASP A 169 8.75 20.47 -7.26
N GLU A 170 8.34 21.20 -8.29
CA GLU A 170 6.99 21.81 -8.36
C GLU A 170 5.91 20.73 -8.52
N LEU A 171 6.16 19.72 -9.36
CA LEU A 171 5.24 18.57 -9.49
C LEU A 171 5.02 17.88 -8.15
N VAL A 172 6.09 17.57 -7.41
CA VAL A 172 5.96 16.98 -6.08
C VAL A 172 5.21 17.94 -5.16
N SER A 173 5.57 19.22 -5.13
CA SER A 173 4.86 20.22 -4.31
C SER A 173 3.36 20.28 -4.61
N ASP A 174 2.96 20.19 -5.88
CA ASP A 174 1.55 20.14 -6.29
C ASP A 174 0.90 18.86 -5.76
N LEU A 175 1.48 17.68 -6.05
CA LEU A 175 0.95 16.39 -5.56
C LEU A 175 0.75 16.35 -4.05
N LEU A 176 1.64 16.99 -3.28
CA LEU A 176 1.57 16.96 -1.82
C LEU A 176 0.49 17.89 -1.22
N GLN A 177 -0.20 18.71 -2.01
CA GLN A 177 -1.25 19.61 -1.50
C GLN A 177 -2.38 18.84 -0.80
N GLU A 178 -2.77 17.69 -1.35
CA GLU A 178 -3.85 16.83 -0.84
C GLU A 178 -3.32 15.65 0.00
N ALA A 179 -2.01 15.56 0.24
CA ALA A 179 -1.37 14.43 0.94
C ALA A 179 -0.88 14.84 2.34
N HIS A 180 -1.50 14.28 3.39
CA HIS A 180 -1.33 14.74 4.77
C HIS A 180 -0.51 13.80 5.67
N SER A 181 -0.21 12.58 5.18
CA SER A 181 0.60 11.58 5.85
C SER A 181 1.72 11.04 4.95
N ASP A 182 2.76 10.41 5.52
CA ASP A 182 3.83 9.78 4.74
C ASP A 182 3.28 8.69 3.80
N LEU A 183 2.23 7.97 4.21
CA LEU A 183 1.54 6.98 3.39
C LEU A 183 0.81 7.63 2.19
N GLU A 184 0.07 8.71 2.42
CA GLU A 184 -0.60 9.45 1.34
C GLU A 184 0.41 10.09 0.39
N ARG A 185 1.55 10.58 0.88
CA ARG A 185 2.65 11.11 0.05
C ARG A 185 3.21 10.03 -0.88
N VAL A 186 3.43 8.83 -0.35
CA VAL A 186 3.87 7.69 -1.15
C VAL A 186 2.80 7.28 -2.16
N ARG A 187 1.53 7.23 -1.74
CA ARG A 187 0.39 6.89 -2.61
C ARG A 187 0.24 7.86 -3.77
N VAL A 188 0.18 9.17 -3.50
CA VAL A 188 -0.06 10.19 -4.52
C VAL A 188 1.07 10.22 -5.57
N ILE A 189 2.32 10.02 -5.14
CA ILE A 189 3.48 9.93 -6.03
C ILE A 189 3.40 8.67 -6.89
N TRP A 190 3.13 7.52 -6.27
CA TRP A 190 3.04 6.24 -6.98
C TRP A 190 1.93 6.26 -8.03
N ILE A 191 0.74 6.75 -7.67
CA ILE A 191 -0.40 6.88 -8.59
C ILE A 191 -0.08 7.83 -9.74
N TRP A 192 0.51 8.99 -9.45
CA TRP A 192 0.87 9.93 -10.49
C TRP A 192 1.78 9.26 -11.53
N ILE A 193 2.82 8.55 -11.08
CA ILE A 193 3.73 7.83 -11.97
C ILE A 193 2.97 6.77 -12.77
N CYS A 194 2.14 5.95 -12.13
CA CYS A 194 1.40 4.87 -12.78
C CYS A 194 0.42 5.32 -13.86
N HIS A 195 -0.03 6.57 -13.82
CA HIS A 195 -0.96 7.13 -14.80
C HIS A 195 -0.30 7.99 -15.88
N HIS A 196 0.95 8.43 -15.68
CA HIS A 196 1.56 9.44 -16.55
C HIS A 196 2.86 9.01 -17.21
N ILE A 197 3.50 7.93 -16.75
CA ILE A 197 4.76 7.46 -17.31
C ILE A 197 4.51 6.12 -17.99
N GLU A 198 4.90 6.02 -19.26
CA GLU A 198 4.86 4.80 -20.07
C GLU A 198 6.18 4.01 -19.98
N TYR A 199 6.09 2.69 -20.10
CA TYR A 199 7.28 1.85 -20.20
C TYR A 199 7.92 1.96 -21.59
N ASP A 200 9.19 2.36 -21.61
CA ASP A 200 10.00 2.46 -22.82
C ASP A 200 10.70 1.12 -23.11
N VAL A 201 10.04 0.30 -23.93
CA VAL A 201 10.54 -1.03 -24.29
C VAL A 201 11.81 -0.95 -25.14
N GLU A 202 11.93 0.06 -26.00
CA GLU A 202 13.11 0.25 -26.85
C GLU A 202 14.32 0.58 -25.98
N ALA A 203 14.19 1.57 -25.09
CA ALA A 203 15.26 1.93 -24.18
C ALA A 203 15.60 0.83 -23.16
N ALA A 204 14.65 -0.04 -22.80
CA ALA A 204 14.92 -1.22 -21.97
C ALA A 204 15.74 -2.31 -22.70
N GLN A 205 15.71 -2.33 -24.03
CA GLN A 205 16.48 -3.28 -24.85
C GLN A 205 17.85 -2.74 -25.25
N GLU A 206 18.11 -1.45 -25.05
CA GLU A 206 19.42 -0.86 -25.28
C GLU A 206 20.45 -1.41 -24.28
N LYS A 207 21.61 -1.84 -24.80
CA LYS A 207 22.70 -2.37 -23.98
C LYS A 207 23.36 -1.29 -23.12
N ASP A 208 23.29 -0.04 -23.56
CA ASP A 208 23.84 1.09 -22.84
C ASP A 208 22.70 1.65 -21.99
N ARG A 209 22.60 1.20 -20.73
CA ARG A 209 21.56 1.67 -19.81
C ARG A 209 21.76 3.15 -19.55
N GLN A 210 21.14 4.01 -20.36
CA GLN A 210 21.17 5.44 -20.11
C GLN A 210 20.47 5.72 -18.79
N ALA A 211 21.16 6.43 -17.90
CA ALA A 211 20.53 6.95 -16.69
C ALA A 211 19.44 7.95 -17.11
N PHE A 212 18.17 7.56 -16.97
CA PHE A 212 17.05 8.45 -17.24
C PHE A 212 17.08 9.63 -16.26
N LYS A 213 17.38 10.83 -16.77
CA LYS A 213 17.27 12.04 -15.96
C LYS A 213 15.79 12.34 -15.74
N PRO A 214 15.36 12.72 -14.52
CA PRO A 214 13.96 13.04 -14.28
C PRO A 214 13.39 14.10 -15.24
N THR A 215 14.20 15.07 -15.67
CA THR A 215 13.80 16.08 -16.67
C THR A 215 13.45 15.47 -18.02
N ASP A 216 14.16 14.42 -18.44
CA ASP A 216 13.89 13.73 -19.70
C ASP A 216 12.63 12.86 -19.54
N ILE A 217 12.49 12.13 -18.43
CA ILE A 217 11.28 11.34 -18.15
C ILE A 217 10.03 12.22 -18.11
N LEU A 218 10.06 13.37 -17.43
CA LEU A 218 8.92 14.27 -17.37
C LEU A 218 8.55 14.86 -18.74
N ARG A 219 9.53 15.04 -19.63
CA ARG A 219 9.32 15.56 -20.99
C ARG A 219 8.78 14.49 -21.94
N THR A 220 9.36 13.28 -21.91
CA THR A 220 9.00 12.19 -22.82
C THR A 220 7.82 11.37 -22.31
N GLN A 221 7.54 11.45 -21.01
CA GLN A 221 6.61 10.59 -20.28
C GLN A 221 6.92 9.10 -20.46
N LYS A 222 8.20 8.76 -20.65
CA LYS A 222 8.66 7.40 -20.99
C LYS A 222 9.93 7.04 -20.25
N THR A 223 9.99 5.81 -19.73
CA THR A 223 11.19 5.29 -19.08
C THR A 223 11.18 3.76 -18.91
N ASN A 224 12.32 3.16 -18.56
CA ASN A 224 12.42 1.74 -18.19
C ASN A 224 12.34 1.54 -16.66
N CYS A 225 12.53 0.31 -16.17
CA CYS A 225 12.45 -0.02 -14.74
C CYS A 225 13.38 0.82 -13.85
N ASP A 226 14.64 1.02 -14.26
CA ASP A 226 15.60 1.86 -13.54
C ASP A 226 15.11 3.31 -13.40
N GLY A 227 14.55 3.88 -14.47
CA GLY A 227 14.05 5.24 -14.44
C GLY A 227 12.73 5.40 -13.69
N TYR A 228 11.83 4.40 -13.70
CA TYR A 228 10.66 4.37 -12.81
C TYR A 228 11.11 4.38 -11.34
N ALA A 229 12.00 3.46 -10.98
CA ALA A 229 12.46 3.33 -9.60
C ALA A 229 13.23 4.58 -9.13
N GLY A 230 14.07 5.14 -10.01
CA GLY A 230 14.81 6.37 -9.74
C GLY A 230 13.93 7.62 -9.65
N LEU A 231 12.91 7.75 -10.50
CA LEU A 231 11.95 8.84 -10.45
C LEU A 231 11.16 8.80 -9.14
N PHE A 232 10.63 7.62 -8.79
CA PHE A 232 9.88 7.42 -7.56
C PHE A 232 10.74 7.71 -6.31
N GLU A 233 11.96 7.19 -6.24
CA GLU A 233 12.90 7.48 -5.15
C GLU A 233 13.15 9.00 -5.01
N LYS A 234 13.39 9.67 -6.14
CA LYS A 234 13.65 11.12 -6.17
C LYS A 234 12.44 11.91 -5.67
N MET A 235 11.23 11.57 -6.11
CA MET A 235 10.00 12.21 -5.68
C MET A 235 9.73 11.98 -4.19
N CYS A 236 9.89 10.75 -3.69
CA CYS A 236 9.78 10.44 -2.26
C CYS A 236 10.78 11.25 -1.42
N ARG A 237 12.03 11.39 -1.90
CA ARG A 237 13.04 12.20 -1.22
C ARG A 237 12.65 13.68 -1.14
N ILE A 238 12.10 14.26 -2.21
CA ILE A 238 11.58 15.65 -2.19
C ILE A 238 10.41 15.75 -1.19
N ALA A 239 9.56 14.73 -1.12
CA ALA A 239 8.47 14.63 -0.15
C ALA A 239 8.90 14.34 1.30
N GLY A 240 10.20 14.17 1.56
CA GLY A 240 10.74 13.87 2.89
C GLY A 240 10.51 12.43 3.36
N VAL A 241 10.15 11.51 2.45
CA VAL A 241 9.98 10.08 2.73
C VAL A 241 11.24 9.32 2.33
N GLN A 242 11.70 8.40 3.20
CA GLN A 242 12.85 7.56 2.84
C GLN A 242 12.42 6.51 1.83
N CYS A 243 13.15 6.47 0.72
CA CYS A 243 12.97 5.51 -0.35
C CYS A 243 14.35 5.08 -0.84
N VAL A 244 14.47 3.83 -1.29
CA VAL A 244 15.68 3.26 -1.89
C VAL A 244 15.28 2.45 -3.11
N THR A 245 16.00 2.62 -4.22
CA THR A 245 15.96 1.72 -5.36
C THR A 245 16.66 0.40 -5.03
N VAL A 246 15.97 -0.70 -5.31
CA VAL A 246 16.42 -2.07 -5.10
C VAL A 246 16.58 -2.74 -6.47
N PRO A 247 17.81 -3.01 -6.92
CA PRO A 247 18.03 -3.79 -8.14
C PRO A 247 17.89 -5.28 -7.86
N GLY A 248 17.54 -6.06 -8.88
CA GLY A 248 17.45 -7.50 -8.75
C GLY A 248 17.03 -8.24 -10.01
N TYR A 249 16.81 -9.53 -9.86
CA TYR A 249 16.22 -10.37 -10.91
C TYR A 249 14.70 -10.35 -10.82
N SER A 250 14.05 -10.49 -11.96
CA SER A 250 12.61 -10.59 -12.05
C SER A 250 12.15 -11.78 -12.88
N LYS A 251 11.03 -12.39 -12.49
CA LYS A 251 10.31 -13.33 -13.37
C LYS A 251 9.35 -12.56 -14.28
N GLY A 252 9.88 -11.57 -14.99
CA GLY A 252 9.12 -10.58 -15.75
C GLY A 252 9.03 -10.86 -17.24
N PHE A 253 9.04 -9.77 -18.01
CA PHE A 253 9.07 -9.82 -19.47
C PHE A 253 10.28 -10.63 -19.98
N GLY A 254 10.03 -11.66 -20.77
CA GLY A 254 11.07 -12.53 -21.33
C GLY A 254 11.48 -13.72 -20.44
N TYR A 255 10.99 -13.80 -19.20
CA TYR A 255 11.24 -14.96 -18.33
C TYR A 255 10.58 -16.23 -18.88
N GLN A 256 11.32 -17.34 -18.82
CA GLN A 256 10.81 -18.68 -19.14
C GLN A 256 10.76 -19.55 -17.88
N THR A 257 9.69 -20.33 -17.71
CA THR A 257 9.56 -21.21 -16.55
C THR A 257 10.75 -22.15 -16.42
N GLY A 258 11.42 -22.12 -15.25
CA GLY A 258 12.60 -22.93 -14.96
C GLY A 258 13.92 -22.30 -15.41
N GLN A 259 13.90 -21.07 -15.94
CA GLN A 259 15.11 -20.30 -16.24
C GLN A 259 15.88 -20.01 -14.95
N SER A 260 17.20 -20.21 -15.02
CA SER A 260 18.13 -19.77 -13.98
C SER A 260 18.59 -18.33 -14.22
N PHE A 261 18.91 -17.62 -13.14
CA PHE A 261 19.36 -16.23 -13.19
C PHE A 261 20.87 -16.15 -12.94
N SER A 262 21.55 -15.36 -13.75
CA SER A 262 22.98 -15.07 -13.60
C SER A 262 23.34 -13.79 -14.35
N GLY A 263 24.46 -13.17 -13.99
CA GLY A 263 24.92 -11.94 -14.63
C GLY A 263 24.18 -10.70 -14.13
N GLU A 264 23.93 -9.75 -15.03
CA GLU A 264 23.33 -8.47 -14.68
C GLU A 264 21.87 -8.59 -14.23
N PHE A 265 21.47 -7.74 -13.29
CA PHE A 265 20.10 -7.61 -12.83
C PHE A 265 19.21 -7.00 -13.93
N ASP A 266 18.03 -7.58 -14.14
CA ASP A 266 17.11 -7.22 -15.23
C ASP A 266 15.95 -6.32 -14.78
N HIS A 267 15.86 -6.03 -13.48
CA HIS A 267 14.79 -5.19 -12.94
C HIS A 267 15.24 -4.34 -11.76
N ALA A 268 14.47 -3.28 -11.50
CA ALA A 268 14.64 -2.38 -10.39
C ALA A 268 13.28 -1.90 -9.86
N TRP A 269 13.12 -1.90 -8.55
CA TRP A 269 11.92 -1.44 -7.84
C TRP A 269 12.31 -0.61 -6.62
N ASN A 270 11.38 -0.29 -5.74
CA ASN A 270 11.65 0.52 -4.56
C ASN A 270 11.31 -0.17 -3.24
N SER A 271 12.02 0.23 -2.20
CA SER A 271 11.56 0.07 -0.82
C SER A 271 11.36 1.44 -0.17
N VAL A 272 10.22 1.62 0.50
CA VAL A 272 9.83 2.87 1.19
C VAL A 272 9.75 2.66 2.69
N TYR A 273 10.17 3.64 3.49
CA TYR A 273 10.10 3.54 4.95
C TYR A 273 8.85 4.25 5.48
N LEU A 274 7.87 3.46 5.94
CA LEU A 274 6.60 3.93 6.48
C LEU A 274 6.38 3.30 7.86
N GLU A 275 5.83 4.06 8.80
CA GLU A 275 5.46 3.57 10.14
C GLU A 275 6.54 2.74 10.87
N GLY A 276 7.81 3.09 10.65
CA GLY A 276 8.95 2.42 11.29
C GLY A 276 9.44 1.15 10.59
N ARG A 277 8.93 0.80 9.40
CA ARG A 277 9.30 -0.39 8.64
C ARG A 277 9.50 -0.09 7.16
N TRP A 278 10.27 -0.95 6.48
CA TRP A 278 10.48 -0.92 5.04
C TRP A 278 9.37 -1.68 4.32
N HIS A 279 8.80 -1.14 3.25
CA HIS A 279 7.74 -1.73 2.44
C HIS A 279 8.16 -1.78 0.97
N LEU A 280 7.67 -2.74 0.19
CA LEU A 280 8.04 -2.94 -1.21
C LEU A 280 7.02 -2.27 -2.14
N VAL A 281 7.51 -1.58 -3.15
CA VAL A 281 6.70 -0.88 -4.17
C VAL A 281 7.34 -1.08 -5.52
N ASP A 282 6.56 -1.44 -6.53
CA ASP A 282 6.98 -1.42 -7.93
C ASP A 282 6.07 -0.49 -8.74
N SER A 283 6.64 0.62 -9.23
CA SER A 283 5.94 1.58 -10.08
C SER A 283 5.85 1.08 -11.53
N THR A 284 6.83 0.32 -12.01
CA THR A 284 6.87 -0.22 -13.37
C THR A 284 5.72 -1.20 -13.60
N TRP A 285 5.63 -2.25 -12.80
CA TRP A 285 4.55 -3.24 -12.94
C TRP A 285 3.22 -2.76 -12.37
N GLY A 286 3.24 -1.70 -11.55
CA GLY A 286 2.04 -0.97 -11.13
C GLY A 286 1.38 -0.15 -12.26
N SER A 287 2.17 0.31 -13.24
CA SER A 287 1.71 1.22 -14.31
C SER A 287 0.96 0.49 -15.43
N GLY A 288 1.38 -0.72 -15.77
CA GLY A 288 0.81 -1.43 -16.91
C GLY A 288 1.58 -2.66 -17.34
N LEU A 289 1.29 -3.10 -18.56
CA LEU A 289 1.85 -4.31 -19.13
C LEU A 289 2.46 -4.04 -20.51
N VAL A 290 3.49 -4.81 -20.83
CA VAL A 290 4.07 -4.86 -22.18
C VAL A 290 3.58 -6.13 -22.86
N ASP A 291 2.98 -5.98 -24.03
CA ASP A 291 2.61 -7.11 -24.86
C ASP A 291 3.86 -7.76 -25.47
N SER A 292 4.08 -9.05 -25.18
CA SER A 292 5.28 -9.78 -25.62
C SER A 292 5.36 -10.02 -27.12
N SER A 293 4.25 -9.89 -27.86
CA SER A 293 4.23 -10.09 -29.31
C SER A 293 4.47 -8.80 -30.09
N THR A 294 4.03 -7.67 -29.55
CA THR A 294 4.09 -6.35 -30.22
C THR A 294 5.09 -5.39 -29.60
N SER A 295 5.66 -5.73 -28.44
CA SER A 295 6.51 -4.84 -27.64
C SER A 295 5.84 -3.51 -27.30
N LYS A 296 4.50 -3.51 -27.22
CA LYS A 296 3.70 -2.32 -26.95
C LYS A 296 3.32 -2.25 -25.47
N PHE A 297 3.63 -1.13 -24.83
CA PHE A 297 3.13 -0.82 -23.50
C PHE A 297 1.66 -0.39 -23.54
N THR A 298 0.87 -0.84 -22.55
CA THR A 298 -0.49 -0.37 -22.30
C THR A 298 -0.65 -0.09 -20.82
N PHE A 299 -1.16 1.09 -20.48
CA PHE A 299 -1.56 1.41 -19.12
C PHE A 299 -2.62 0.41 -18.65
N LEU A 300 -2.27 -0.31 -17.59
CA LEU A 300 -3.18 -1.21 -16.88
C LEU A 300 -2.78 -1.17 -15.42
N TYR A 301 -3.39 -0.23 -14.72
CA TYR A 301 -3.15 -0.01 -13.31
C TYR A 301 -3.26 -1.30 -12.49
N ASN A 302 -2.22 -1.60 -11.71
CA ASN A 302 -2.16 -2.81 -10.90
C ASN A 302 -1.83 -2.50 -9.45
N GLU A 303 -2.88 -2.38 -8.64
CA GLU A 303 -2.79 -2.15 -7.19
C GLU A 303 -1.89 -3.17 -6.50
N PHE A 304 -1.75 -4.40 -7.00
CA PHE A 304 -0.97 -5.47 -6.36
C PHE A 304 0.42 -4.99 -5.92
N TYR A 305 1.11 -4.22 -6.78
CA TYR A 305 2.48 -3.76 -6.60
C TYR A 305 2.67 -2.54 -5.69
N PHE A 306 1.60 -2.01 -5.10
CA PHE A 306 1.69 -1.01 -4.05
C PHE A 306 1.75 -1.65 -2.65
N LEU A 307 2.87 -1.51 -1.94
CA LEU A 307 3.06 -2.02 -0.57
C LEU A 307 2.78 -3.54 -0.44
N THR A 308 3.10 -4.32 -1.46
CA THR A 308 2.89 -5.77 -1.50
C THR A 308 3.57 -6.46 -0.32
N HIS A 309 2.92 -7.49 0.22
CA HIS A 309 3.52 -8.30 1.27
C HIS A 309 4.80 -9.00 0.75
N PRO A 310 5.93 -8.98 1.48
CA PRO A 310 7.19 -9.53 0.99
C PRO A 310 7.13 -11.02 0.60
N ALA A 311 6.32 -11.81 1.29
CA ALA A 311 6.09 -13.23 0.96
C ALA A 311 5.43 -13.46 -0.40
N LEU A 312 4.80 -12.43 -0.98
CA LEU A 312 4.23 -12.46 -2.32
C LEU A 312 5.17 -11.81 -3.33
N PHE A 313 5.80 -10.69 -2.95
CA PHE A 313 6.69 -9.93 -3.82
C PHE A 313 7.97 -10.72 -4.18
N ILE A 314 8.45 -11.59 -3.30
CA ILE A 314 9.62 -12.44 -3.58
C ILE A 314 9.38 -13.47 -4.70
N GLU A 315 8.13 -13.76 -5.05
CA GLU A 315 7.79 -14.80 -6.04
C GLU A 315 8.20 -14.38 -7.45
N ASP A 316 8.28 -13.07 -7.70
CA ASP A 316 8.62 -12.47 -8.98
C ASP A 316 9.72 -11.39 -8.90
N HIS A 317 10.15 -10.96 -7.71
CA HIS A 317 11.28 -10.03 -7.50
C HIS A 317 12.34 -10.59 -6.54
N PHE A 318 13.53 -10.88 -7.05
CA PHE A 318 14.65 -11.35 -6.24
C PHE A 318 15.77 -10.30 -6.15
N PRO A 319 15.95 -9.63 -5.00
CA PRO A 319 16.90 -8.52 -4.87
C PRO A 319 18.35 -8.98 -4.91
N ASP A 320 19.23 -8.09 -5.36
CA ASP A 320 20.69 -8.23 -5.31
C ASP A 320 21.23 -8.52 -3.90
N ASN A 321 20.58 -7.92 -2.90
CA ASN A 321 20.89 -8.04 -1.49
C ASN A 321 19.69 -8.66 -0.77
N LYS A 322 19.91 -9.85 -0.19
CA LYS A 322 18.91 -10.62 0.56
C LYS A 322 18.18 -9.85 1.66
N ASN A 323 18.76 -8.77 2.21
CA ASN A 323 18.09 -7.98 3.24
C ASN A 323 16.89 -7.21 2.69
N TRP A 324 16.87 -6.90 1.39
CA TRP A 324 15.73 -6.26 0.72
C TRP A 324 14.59 -7.21 0.39
N GLN A 325 14.75 -8.52 0.64
CA GLN A 325 13.62 -9.45 0.60
C GLN A 325 12.63 -9.18 1.73
N LEU A 326 13.07 -8.57 2.85
CA LEU A 326 12.26 -8.34 4.04
C LEU A 326 11.63 -9.63 4.62
N LEU A 327 12.25 -10.78 4.34
CA LEU A 327 11.82 -12.11 4.76
C LEU A 327 12.75 -12.73 5.80
N LYS A 328 12.19 -13.63 6.62
CA LYS A 328 12.95 -14.51 7.52
C LYS A 328 12.35 -15.92 7.59
N PRO A 329 13.15 -16.96 7.27
CA PRO A 329 14.48 -16.85 6.66
C PRO A 329 14.38 -16.21 5.25
N PRO A 330 15.43 -15.52 4.77
CA PRO A 330 15.47 -15.08 3.38
C PRO A 330 15.49 -16.30 2.45
N GLN A 331 14.84 -16.15 1.30
CA GLN A 331 14.81 -17.13 0.23
C GLN A 331 16.14 -17.13 -0.53
N SER A 332 16.64 -18.32 -0.87
CA SER A 332 17.82 -18.47 -1.72
C SER A 332 17.46 -18.31 -3.21
N LEU A 333 18.44 -17.96 -4.04
CA LEU A 333 18.23 -17.85 -5.50
C LEU A 333 17.72 -19.17 -6.10
N ARG A 334 18.28 -20.31 -5.68
CA ARG A 334 17.81 -21.64 -6.12
C ARG A 334 16.33 -21.86 -5.80
N GLN A 335 15.89 -21.47 -4.60
CA GLN A 335 14.47 -21.56 -4.24
C GLN A 335 13.63 -20.66 -5.14
N PHE A 336 14.06 -19.41 -5.34
CA PHE A 336 13.41 -18.49 -6.28
C PHE A 336 13.27 -19.07 -7.67
N GLU A 337 14.32 -19.63 -8.25
CA GLU A 337 14.29 -20.30 -9.56
C GLU A 337 13.32 -21.48 -9.61
N SER A 338 13.25 -22.26 -8.52
CA SER A 338 12.39 -23.45 -8.44
C SER A 338 10.93 -23.16 -8.13
N ASN A 339 10.61 -22.00 -7.54
CA ASN A 339 9.24 -21.66 -7.14
C ASN A 339 8.35 -21.47 -8.36
N MET A 340 7.12 -21.97 -8.26
CA MET A 340 6.08 -21.71 -9.25
C MET A 340 5.90 -20.20 -9.40
N TYR A 341 5.91 -19.75 -10.65
CA TYR A 341 5.69 -18.34 -10.94
C TYR A 341 4.19 -18.02 -10.90
N HIS A 342 3.78 -17.23 -9.92
CA HIS A 342 2.42 -16.69 -9.81
C HIS A 342 2.43 -15.21 -10.20
N LYS A 343 1.65 -14.86 -11.21
CA LYS A 343 1.45 -13.44 -11.59
C LYS A 343 0.51 -12.75 -10.61
N SER A 344 0.56 -11.42 -10.56
CA SER A 344 -0.37 -10.58 -9.79
C SER A 344 -1.85 -10.96 -9.94
N GLU A 345 -2.30 -11.38 -11.12
CA GLU A 345 -3.67 -11.78 -11.44
C GLU A 345 -4.11 -13.02 -10.67
N PHE A 346 -3.16 -13.89 -10.29
CA PHE A 346 -3.44 -15.04 -9.42
C PHE A 346 -3.92 -14.53 -8.05
N TYR A 347 -3.16 -13.62 -7.44
CA TYR A 347 -3.47 -13.05 -6.13
C TYR A 347 -4.67 -12.11 -6.17
N ASN A 348 -4.81 -11.29 -7.22
CA ASN A 348 -5.94 -10.38 -7.39
C ASN A 348 -7.28 -11.11 -7.50
N LYS A 349 -7.28 -12.39 -7.91
CA LYS A 349 -8.46 -13.27 -7.92
C LYS A 349 -8.71 -13.97 -6.57
N GLY A 350 -7.96 -13.63 -5.54
CA GLY A 350 -8.03 -14.26 -4.21
C GLY A 350 -7.45 -15.67 -4.17
N MET A 351 -6.71 -16.08 -5.20
CA MET A 351 -6.06 -17.40 -5.19
C MET A 351 -4.78 -17.32 -4.37
N LEU A 352 -4.58 -18.35 -3.56
CA LEU A 352 -3.39 -18.59 -2.76
C LEU A 352 -2.99 -20.05 -2.98
N SER A 353 -1.70 -20.33 -3.13
CA SER A 353 -1.23 -21.70 -3.36
C SER A 353 -1.57 -22.58 -2.15
N ALA A 354 -2.35 -23.65 -2.38
CA ALA A 354 -2.67 -24.65 -1.38
C ALA A 354 -1.55 -25.70 -1.28
N HIS A 355 -1.42 -26.33 -0.12
CA HIS A 355 -0.35 -27.30 0.13
C HIS A 355 -0.48 -28.60 -0.69
N PRO A 356 0.65 -29.26 -1.03
CA PRO A 356 2.02 -28.87 -0.68
C PRO A 356 2.51 -27.67 -1.51
N GLU A 357 3.34 -26.82 -0.89
CA GLU A 357 3.95 -25.64 -1.54
C GLU A 357 4.89 -25.99 -2.71
N THR A 358 5.16 -27.29 -2.93
CA THR A 358 5.99 -27.79 -4.01
C THR A 358 5.35 -29.03 -4.62
N SER A 359 4.79 -28.90 -5.82
CA SER A 359 4.33 -30.04 -6.62
C SER A 359 5.46 -30.44 -7.57
N VAL A 360 6.32 -31.37 -7.15
CA VAL A 360 7.29 -31.98 -8.06
C VAL A 360 6.57 -33.03 -8.89
N LEU A 361 6.25 -32.71 -10.14
CA LEU A 361 5.83 -33.71 -11.12
C LEU A 361 7.08 -34.41 -11.66
N ARG A 362 7.33 -35.65 -11.20
CA ARG A 362 8.32 -36.55 -11.81
C ARG A 362 7.62 -37.39 -12.86
N THR A 363 7.93 -37.16 -14.13
CA THR A 363 7.61 -38.11 -15.20
C THR A 363 8.72 -39.16 -15.25
N GLY A 364 8.37 -40.43 -15.03
CA GLY A 364 9.28 -41.57 -15.13
C GLY A 364 9.46 -42.08 -16.55
#